data_AF-A0A1C1CL64-F1
#
_entry.id   AF-A0A1C1CL64-F1
#
_cell.length_a   1.000
_cell.length_b   1.000
_cell.length_c   1.000
_cell.angle_alpha   90.00
_cell.angle_beta   90.00
_cell.angle_gamma   90.00
#
_symmetry.space_group_name_H-M   'P 1'
#
loop_
_entity.id
_entity.type
_entity.pdbx_description
1 polymer ?
#
loop_
_entity_poly.entity_id
_entity_poly.type
_entity_poly.pdbx_seq_one_letter_code
_entity_poly.pdbx_strand_id
1 'polypeptide(L)'
;MADEPGSLNWRLSAHPITLLTYLGFRIGSLLMYLFGVLFIRNFVLVFILTLLLLSLDFYYLKNIAGRRLVGLRWWNEVNTSTGDSHWVFESRTSQENQGGWVENKTDKRFFWLSMYTVPALWVGLAVLAIVRLQNLIWLVTVGEYIQ
;
A
#
# COMPACT_ATOMS: atom_id res chain seq x y z
N MET A 1 -25.95 -21.38 -8.99
CA MET A 1 -24.48 -21.40 -9.14
C MET A 1 -23.93 -20.98 -7.79
N ALA A 2 -23.48 -21.92 -6.97
CA ALA A 2 -22.86 -21.58 -5.69
C ALA A 2 -21.50 -20.95 -6.02
N ASP A 3 -21.26 -19.72 -5.55
CA ASP A 3 -19.97 -19.05 -5.73
C ASP A 3 -18.88 -19.96 -5.12
N GLU A 4 -17.90 -20.36 -5.93
CA GLU A 4 -16.82 -21.23 -5.48
C GLU A 4 -16.03 -20.56 -4.35
N PRO A 5 -15.65 -21.30 -3.29
CA PRO A 5 -14.83 -20.78 -2.19
C PRO A 5 -13.41 -20.48 -2.68
N GLY A 6 -13.25 -19.33 -3.34
CA GLY A 6 -12.01 -18.93 -4.00
C GLY A 6 -12.15 -17.90 -5.12
N SER A 7 -13.36 -17.48 -5.51
CA SER A 7 -13.50 -16.44 -6.54
C SER A 7 -13.05 -15.06 -6.03
N LEU A 8 -12.29 -14.32 -6.84
CA LEU A 8 -11.85 -12.95 -6.57
C LEU A 8 -13.02 -11.98 -6.75
N ASN A 9 -14.05 -12.10 -5.93
CA ASN A 9 -15.21 -11.22 -5.97
C ASN A 9 -15.24 -10.38 -4.70
N TRP A 10 -15.06 -9.07 -4.83
CA TRP A 10 -15.10 -8.12 -3.70
C TRP A 10 -16.43 -8.16 -2.95
N ARG A 11 -17.51 -8.65 -3.59
CA ARG A 11 -18.82 -8.87 -2.95
C ARG A 11 -18.81 -10.00 -1.93
N LEU A 12 -17.82 -10.89 -1.99
CA LEU A 12 -17.57 -11.93 -0.99
C LEU A 12 -16.70 -11.40 0.19
N SER A 13 -16.34 -10.11 0.20
CA SER A 13 -15.63 -9.48 1.33
C SER A 13 -16.51 -9.44 2.58
N ALA A 14 -15.94 -9.74 3.75
CA ALA A 14 -16.63 -9.64 5.04
C ALA A 14 -16.68 -8.18 5.50
N HIS A 15 -15.75 -7.36 5.01
CA HIS A 15 -15.66 -5.93 5.32
C HIS A 15 -15.47 -5.11 4.02
N PRO A 16 -16.48 -5.07 3.13
CA PRO A 16 -16.34 -4.51 1.79
C PRO A 16 -15.97 -3.02 1.80
N ILE A 17 -16.49 -2.25 2.76
CA ILE A 17 -16.15 -0.83 2.92
C ILE A 17 -14.68 -0.68 3.31
N THR A 18 -14.19 -1.47 4.27
CA THR A 18 -12.79 -1.40 4.70
C THR A 18 -11.86 -1.83 3.56
N LEU A 19 -12.22 -2.87 2.81
CA LEU A 19 -11.48 -3.30 1.63
C LEU A 19 -11.42 -2.20 0.56
N LEU A 20 -12.57 -1.60 0.23
CA LEU A 20 -12.67 -0.55 -0.79
C LEU A 20 -11.88 0.69 -0.39
N THR A 21 -12.01 1.17 0.85
CA THR A 21 -11.25 2.32 1.35
C THR A 21 -9.75 2.03 1.38
N TYR A 22 -9.37 0.82 1.79
CA TYR A 22 -7.97 0.37 1.79
C TYR A 22 -7.37 0.39 0.38
N LEU A 23 -8.03 -0.22 -0.60
CA LEU A 23 -7.57 -0.21 -1.99
C LEU A 23 -7.63 1.21 -2.59
N GLY A 24 -8.63 2.00 -2.18
CA GLY A 24 -8.82 3.38 -2.59
C GLY A 24 -7.66 4.30 -2.18
N PHE A 25 -7.18 4.21 -0.94
CA PHE A 25 -6.03 5.00 -0.50
C PHE A 25 -4.74 4.62 -1.25
N ARG A 26 -4.53 3.33 -1.47
CA ARG A 26 -3.40 2.81 -2.25
C ARG A 26 -3.40 3.34 -3.67
N ILE A 27 -4.51 3.16 -4.38
CA ILE A 27 -4.65 3.63 -5.77
C ILE A 27 -4.62 5.16 -5.82
N GLY A 28 -5.26 5.83 -4.85
CA GLY A 28 -5.31 7.29 -4.76
C GLY A 28 -3.93 7.93 -4.63
N SER A 29 -3.03 7.36 -3.82
CA SER A 29 -1.65 7.85 -3.71
C SER A 29 -0.87 7.73 -5.02
N LEU A 30 -1.02 6.60 -5.72
CA LEU A 30 -0.43 6.35 -7.05
C LEU A 30 -0.97 7.30 -8.11
N LEU A 31 -2.30 7.49 -8.15
CA LEU A 31 -2.95 8.39 -9.09
C LEU A 31 -2.58 9.85 -8.81
N MET A 32 -2.48 10.26 -7.54
CA MET A 32 -2.02 11.61 -7.19
C MET A 32 -0.61 11.87 -7.71
N TYR A 33 0.28 10.89 -7.61
CA TYR A 33 1.63 11.01 -8.18
C TYR A 33 1.60 11.11 -9.71
N LEU A 34 0.92 10.18 -10.39
CA LEU A 34 0.87 10.15 -11.85
C LEU A 34 0.21 11.39 -12.44
N PHE A 35 -0.97 11.77 -11.93
CA PHE A 35 -1.67 12.97 -12.37
C PHE A 35 -0.97 14.24 -11.92
N GLY A 36 -0.31 14.21 -10.76
CA GLY A 36 0.52 15.32 -10.31
C GLY A 36 1.66 15.60 -11.29
N VAL A 37 2.40 14.57 -11.71
CA VAL A 37 3.48 14.70 -12.70
C VAL A 37 2.96 15.16 -14.07
N LEU A 38 1.76 14.74 -14.48
CA LEU A 38 1.21 15.05 -15.80
C LEU A 38 0.52 16.42 -15.89
N PHE A 39 -0.20 16.84 -14.84
CA PHE A 39 -1.09 18.00 -14.90
C PHE A 39 -0.67 19.16 -13.98
N ILE A 40 0.09 18.90 -12.91
CA ILE A 40 0.41 19.92 -11.90
C ILE A 40 1.85 20.39 -12.08
N ARG A 41 2.02 21.67 -12.43
CA ARG A 41 3.35 22.27 -12.64
C ARG A 41 4.14 22.50 -11.34
N ASN A 42 3.45 22.58 -10.20
CA ASN A 42 4.09 22.79 -8.90
C ASN A 42 4.53 21.45 -8.28
N PHE A 43 5.80 21.13 -8.45
CA PHE A 43 6.42 19.91 -7.90
C PHE A 43 6.25 19.80 -6.38
N VAL A 44 6.40 20.91 -5.64
CA VAL A 44 6.30 20.90 -4.17
C VAL A 44 4.89 20.50 -3.73
N LEU A 45 3.87 21.00 -4.42
CA LEU A 45 2.47 20.65 -4.12
C LEU A 45 2.20 19.16 -4.40
N VAL A 46 2.65 18.65 -5.56
CA VAL A 46 2.51 17.22 -5.90
C VAL A 46 3.20 16.34 -4.86
N PHE A 47 4.42 16.72 -4.47
CA PHE A 47 5.19 16.01 -3.46
C PHE A 47 4.46 15.97 -2.11
N ILE A 48 3.99 17.11 -1.60
CA ILE A 48 3.28 17.20 -0.33
C ILE A 48 2.00 16.37 -0.36
N LEU A 49 1.17 16.49 -1.41
CA LEU A 49 -0.08 15.73 -1.49
C LEU A 49 0.17 14.22 -1.58
N THR A 50 1.17 13.80 -2.36
CA THR A 50 1.55 12.39 -2.47
C THR A 50 2.03 11.85 -1.13
N LEU A 51 2.87 12.60 -0.40
CA LEU A 51 3.38 12.21 0.91
C LEU A 51 2.27 12.10 1.96
N LEU A 52 1.32 13.04 1.95
CA LEU A 52 0.15 13.00 2.85
C LEU A 52 -0.75 11.80 2.56
N LEU A 53 -1.00 11.48 1.29
CA LEU A 53 -1.77 10.29 0.93
C LEU A 53 -1.03 9.00 1.30
N LEU A 54 0.29 8.96 1.14
CA LEU A 54 1.10 7.81 1.52
C LEU A 54 1.10 7.58 3.05
N SER A 55 1.15 8.66 3.84
CA SER A 55 1.10 8.56 5.30
C SER A 55 -0.28 8.10 5.78
N LEU A 56 -1.36 8.59 5.16
CA LEU A 56 -2.71 8.10 5.39
C LEU A 56 -2.88 6.62 5.00
N ASP A 57 -2.35 6.20 3.85
CA ASP A 57 -2.35 4.80 3.43
C ASP A 57 -1.64 3.91 4.45
N PHE A 58 -0.43 4.32 4.89
CA PHE A 58 0.32 3.59 5.90
C PHE A 58 -0.43 3.48 7.23
N TYR A 59 -1.01 4.59 7.71
CA TYR A 59 -1.80 4.59 8.93
C TYR A 59 -3.01 3.67 8.82
N TYR A 60 -3.76 3.77 7.72
CA TYR A 60 -4.96 2.98 7.50
C TYR A 60 -4.62 1.48 7.41
N LEU A 61 -3.57 1.12 6.67
CA LEU A 61 -3.08 -0.26 6.60
C LEU A 61 -2.73 -0.79 7.98
N LYS A 62 -1.88 -0.06 8.71
CA LYS A 62 -1.32 -0.52 9.98
C LYS A 62 -2.39 -0.69 11.05
N ASN A 63 -3.29 0.29 11.17
CA ASN A 63 -4.19 0.36 12.32
C ASN A 63 -5.61 -0.16 12.05
N ILE A 64 -6.08 -0.10 10.80
CA ILE A 64 -7.47 -0.43 10.46
C ILE A 64 -7.53 -1.68 9.59
N ALA A 65 -6.93 -1.64 8.41
CA ALA A 65 -7.03 -2.72 7.43
C ALA A 65 -6.39 -4.01 7.94
N GLY A 66 -5.20 -3.96 8.54
CA GLY A 66 -4.53 -5.13 9.12
C GLY A 66 -5.39 -5.83 10.18
N ARG A 67 -6.04 -5.06 11.07
CA ARG A 67 -6.89 -5.61 12.13
C ARG A 67 -8.22 -6.16 11.62
N ARG A 68 -8.84 -5.49 10.65
CA ARG A 68 -10.17 -5.86 10.14
C ARG A 68 -10.13 -6.94 9.07
N LEU A 69 -9.19 -6.86 8.12
CA LEU A 69 -9.16 -7.76 6.96
C LEU A 69 -8.43 -9.07 7.25
N VAL A 70 -7.34 -9.02 8.02
CA VAL A 70 -6.47 -10.19 8.29
C VAL A 70 -6.26 -10.46 9.77
N GLY A 71 -6.84 -9.65 10.67
CA GLY A 71 -6.72 -9.86 12.10
C GLY A 71 -5.29 -9.73 12.65
N LEU A 72 -4.41 -9.02 11.95
CA LEU A 72 -3.01 -8.81 12.34
C LEU A 72 -2.84 -7.49 13.09
N ARG A 73 -2.03 -7.50 14.15
CA ARG A 73 -1.65 -6.31 14.91
C ARG A 73 -0.18 -6.40 15.29
N TRP A 74 0.54 -5.29 15.16
CA TRP A 74 1.94 -5.20 15.57
C TRP A 74 2.25 -3.83 16.19
N TRP A 75 3.08 -3.82 17.23
CA TRP A 75 3.57 -2.61 17.87
C TRP A 75 4.93 -2.88 18.52
N ASN A 76 5.61 -1.80 18.88
CA ASN A 76 6.88 -1.85 19.59
C ASN A 76 6.63 -1.50 21.06
N GLU A 77 7.13 -2.34 21.96
CA GLU A 77 7.18 -2.08 23.39
C GLU A 77 8.63 -1.84 23.77
N VAL A 78 8.91 -0.72 24.41
CA VAL A 78 10.25 -0.42 24.92
C VAL A 78 10.25 -0.72 26.41
N ASN A 79 11.15 -1.59 26.85
CA ASN A 79 11.35 -1.82 28.27
C ASN A 79 11.92 -0.55 28.89
N THR A 80 11.16 0.09 29.77
CA THR A 80 11.54 1.36 30.42
C THR A 80 12.76 1.24 31.32
N SER A 81 13.16 0.03 31.70
CA SER A 81 14.28 -0.23 32.61
C SER A 81 15.59 -0.46 31.85
N THR A 82 15.55 -1.20 30.74
CA THR A 82 16.76 -1.52 29.95
C THR A 82 16.91 -0.67 28.69
N GLY A 83 15.82 -0.05 28.22
CA GLY A 83 15.77 0.62 26.92
C GLY A 83 15.60 -0.35 25.75
N ASP A 84 15.47 -1.66 25.99
CA ASP A 84 15.37 -2.64 24.92
C ASP A 84 14.01 -2.58 24.23
N SER A 85 14.04 -2.59 22.89
CA SER A 85 12.83 -2.57 22.06
C SER A 85 12.39 -4.00 21.74
N HIS A 86 11.18 -4.38 22.14
CA HIS A 86 10.54 -5.65 21.85
C HIS A 86 9.38 -5.46 20.86
N TRP A 87 9.39 -6.17 19.74
CA TRP A 87 8.32 -6.13 18.75
C TRP A 87 7.29 -7.22 19.04
N VAL A 88 6.05 -6.82 19.32
CA VAL A 88 4.95 -7.75 19.59
C VAL A 88 4.09 -7.91 18.34
N PHE A 89 3.86 -9.16 17.93
CA PHE A 89 3.03 -9.52 16.80
C PHE A 89 1.85 -10.39 17.27
N GLU A 90 0.64 -9.91 17.06
CA GLU A 90 -0.59 -10.64 17.34
C GLU A 90 -1.29 -11.01 16.03
N SER A 91 -1.82 -12.23 15.98
CA SER A 91 -2.76 -12.67 14.95
C SER A 91 -4.02 -13.19 15.62
N ARG A 92 -5.19 -12.89 15.06
CA ARG A 92 -6.43 -13.52 15.49
C ARG A 92 -6.43 -14.98 15.02
N THR A 93 -6.36 -15.91 15.96
CA THR A 93 -6.46 -17.35 15.65
C THR A 93 -7.81 -17.63 15.00
N SER A 94 -7.75 -18.08 13.73
CA SER A 94 -8.90 -18.59 12.98
C SER A 94 -9.24 -19.99 13.48
N GLN A 95 -9.73 -20.12 14.71
CA GLN A 95 -10.26 -21.39 15.20
C GLN A 95 -11.75 -21.45 14.87
N GLU A 96 -12.03 -21.92 13.65
CA GLU A 96 -13.36 -22.13 13.06
C GLU A 96 -14.29 -22.92 14.01
N ASN A 97 -13.72 -23.74 14.90
CA ASN A 97 -14.47 -24.65 15.77
C ASN A 97 -14.87 -24.09 17.15
N GLN A 98 -14.50 -22.85 17.53
CA GLN A 98 -14.81 -22.30 18.86
C GLN A 98 -15.56 -20.96 18.84
N GLY A 99 -16.24 -20.63 17.75
CA GLY A 99 -16.88 -19.31 17.58
C GLY A 99 -15.87 -18.18 17.41
N GLY A 100 -14.63 -18.51 17.05
CA GLY A 100 -13.58 -17.56 16.71
C GLY A 100 -13.85 -16.83 15.40
N TRP A 101 -13.14 -15.71 15.20
CA TRP A 101 -13.25 -14.89 13.99
C TRP A 101 -13.01 -15.73 12.72
N VAL A 102 -14.00 -15.74 11.80
CA VAL A 102 -13.91 -16.48 10.53
C VAL A 102 -13.11 -15.65 9.53
N GLU A 103 -11.90 -16.10 9.22
CA GLU A 103 -11.01 -15.42 8.28
C GLU A 103 -11.57 -15.55 6.85
N ASN A 104 -11.95 -14.41 6.27
CA ASN A 104 -12.40 -14.40 4.90
C ASN A 104 -11.21 -14.53 3.92
N LYS A 105 -11.20 -15.63 3.16
CA LYS A 105 -10.15 -15.92 2.16
C LYS A 105 -10.00 -14.79 1.14
N THR A 106 -11.09 -14.14 0.75
CA THR A 106 -11.07 -13.04 -0.22
C THR A 106 -10.35 -11.81 0.33
N ASP A 107 -10.69 -11.40 1.56
CA ASP A 107 -10.07 -10.23 2.21
C ASP A 107 -8.57 -10.44 2.43
N LYS A 108 -8.19 -11.64 2.88
CA LYS A 108 -6.79 -12.02 3.02
C LYS A 108 -6.02 -11.90 1.70
N ARG A 109 -6.57 -12.44 0.61
CA ARG A 109 -5.90 -12.39 -0.70
C ARG A 109 -5.70 -10.97 -1.18
N PHE A 110 -6.74 -10.14 -1.17
CA PHE A 110 -6.62 -8.74 -1.59
C PHE A 110 -5.64 -7.96 -0.70
N PHE A 111 -5.66 -8.20 0.61
CA PHE A 111 -4.73 -7.59 1.55
C PHE A 111 -3.28 -7.89 1.16
N TRP A 112 -2.92 -9.18 1.04
CA TRP A 112 -1.55 -9.58 0.72
C TRP A 112 -1.15 -9.20 -0.71
N LEU A 113 -2.02 -9.39 -1.69
CA LEU A 113 -1.75 -9.01 -3.08
C LEU A 113 -1.40 -7.53 -3.19
N SER A 114 -2.27 -6.66 -2.67
CA SER A 114 -2.02 -5.21 -2.70
C SER A 114 -0.77 -4.82 -1.91
N MET A 115 -0.43 -5.54 -0.84
CA MET A 115 0.78 -5.29 -0.05
C MET A 115 2.06 -5.49 -0.86
N TYR A 116 2.08 -6.41 -1.82
CA TYR A 116 3.21 -6.63 -2.72
C TYR A 116 3.12 -5.78 -4.00
N THR A 117 1.92 -5.63 -4.57
CA THR A 117 1.72 -4.90 -5.82
C THR A 117 2.06 -3.42 -5.68
N VAL A 118 1.67 -2.75 -4.58
CA VAL A 118 1.92 -1.31 -4.44
C VAL A 118 3.42 -0.97 -4.38
N PRO A 119 4.24 -1.62 -3.54
CA PRO A 119 5.69 -1.43 -3.58
C PRO A 119 6.30 -1.73 -4.95
N ALA A 120 5.85 -2.82 -5.62
CA ALA A 120 6.34 -3.16 -6.95
C ALA A 120 6.04 -2.06 -7.98
N LEU A 121 4.83 -1.46 -7.93
CA LEU A 121 4.47 -0.33 -8.78
C LEU A 121 5.34 0.90 -8.50
N TRP A 122 5.59 1.22 -7.22
CA TRP A 122 6.47 2.33 -6.85
C TRP A 122 7.91 2.11 -7.31
N VAL A 123 8.45 0.89 -7.17
CA VAL A 123 9.77 0.53 -7.70
C VAL A 123 9.80 0.67 -9.22
N GLY A 124 8.78 0.18 -9.93
CA GLY A 124 8.66 0.35 -11.37
C GLY A 124 8.64 1.83 -11.80
N LEU A 125 7.90 2.67 -11.08
CA LEU A 125 7.87 4.12 -11.31
C LEU A 125 9.23 4.77 -11.03
N ALA A 126 9.93 4.34 -9.98
CA ALA A 126 11.27 4.84 -9.66
C ALA A 126 12.27 4.49 -10.77
N VAL A 127 12.24 3.25 -11.28
CA VAL A 127 13.07 2.83 -12.42
C VAL A 127 12.75 3.66 -13.67
N LEU A 128 11.47 3.85 -13.97
CA LEU A 128 11.05 4.67 -15.11
C LEU A 128 11.50 6.12 -14.98
N ALA A 129 11.45 6.69 -13.77
CA ALA A 129 11.93 8.04 -13.49
C ALA A 129 13.46 8.17 -13.71
N ILE A 130 14.25 7.17 -13.27
CA ILE A 130 15.69 7.14 -13.49
C ILE A 130 16.04 7.05 -14.98
N VAL A 131 15.37 6.16 -15.73
CA VAL A 131 15.59 6.03 -17.18
C VAL A 131 15.24 7.32 -17.91
N ARG A 132 14.15 8.00 -17.52
CA ARG A 132 13.78 9.31 -18.06
C ARG A 132 14.83 10.39 -17.77
N LEU A 133 15.40 10.41 -16.58
CA LEU A 133 16.50 11.32 -16.22
C LEU A 133 17.75 11.06 -17.06
N GLN A 134 18.11 9.80 -17.26
CA GLN A 134 19.28 9.43 -18.08
C GLN A 134 19.13 9.90 -19.52
N ASN A 135 17.96 9.69 -20.14
CA ASN A 135 17.70 10.16 -21.50
C ASN A 135 17.80 11.69 -21.63
N LEU A 136 17.38 12.45 -20.62
CA LEU A 136 17.52 13.90 -20.60
C LEU A 136 18.99 14.32 -20.55
N ILE A 137 19.83 13.63 -19.76
CA ILE A 137 21.26 13.93 -19.64
C ILE A 137 21.95 13.73 -21.00
N TRP A 138 21.74 12.59 -21.66
CA TRP A 138 22.33 12.34 -22.99
C TRP A 138 21.89 13.37 -24.03
N LEU A 139 20.63 13.80 -23.98
CA LEU A 139 20.08 14.76 -24.93
C LEU A 139 20.68 16.17 -24.73
N VAL A 140 20.95 16.56 -23.48
CA VAL A 140 21.68 17.80 -23.16
C VAL A 140 23.13 17.72 -23.66
N THR A 141 23.84 16.61 -23.43
CA THR A 141 25.24 16.44 -23.87
C THR A 141 25.40 16.49 -25.39
N VAL A 142 24.50 15.85 -26.14
CA VAL A 142 24.52 15.91 -27.60
C VAL A 142 24.20 17.32 -28.11
N GLY A 143 23.30 18.04 -27.44
CA GLY A 143 22.97 19.42 -27.77
C GLY A 143 24.15 20.37 -27.62
N GLU A 144 24.95 20.24 -26.55
CA GLU A 144 26.16 21.05 -26.38
C GLU A 144 27.27 20.74 -27.38
N TYR A 145 27.38 19.49 -27.85
CA TYR A 145 28.37 19.09 -28.86
C TYR A 145 28.07 19.58 -30.28
N ILE A 146 26.85 20.04 -30.55
CA ILE A 146 26.39 20.48 -31.88
C ILE A 146 26.44 22.03 -32.02
N GLN A 147 26.82 22.75 -30.95
CA GLN A 147 27.07 24.20 -30.99
C GLN A 147 28.54 24.52 -31.25
#